data_AF-Q8VR75-F1
#
_entry.id   AF-Q8VR75-F1
#
_cell.length_a   1.000
_cell.length_b   1.000
_cell.length_c   1.000
_cell.angle_alpha   90.00
_cell.angle_beta   90.00
_cell.angle_gamma   90.00
#
_symmetry.space_group_name_H-M   'P 1'
#
loop_
_entity.id
_entity.type
_entity.pdbx_description
1 polymer ?
#
loop_
_entity_poly.entity_id
_entity_poly.type
_entity_poly.pdbx_seq_one_letter_code
_entity_poly.pdbx_strand_id
1 'polypeptide(L)'
;MTPLNDALYSYVMNTRKVHTDDTPVKVLAPGRKKAKTGYIWTYVRDDRNAGSPEPPAVWFAYSPDHQGKHPEQHLRPFRGILQADAFAGYDRLFSAEREGGALTEAGCWAHARRKIHDVYISTKSATAEEALKLIGELYAIEHEIRGLPVSERLAVRQMQSKPLLTSLYKLMQEKEHTLSKKCRLRDAFRYIRKHWVALCNFCDDGLAEADNNTAERALRAVCLGKKNSCSSVAITAASVVHCCTG
;
A
#
# COMPACT_ATOMS: atom_id res chain seq x y z
N MET A 1 -19.60 -17.50 -6.59
CA MET A 1 -18.15 -17.76 -6.39
C MET A 1 -18.00 -19.26 -6.10
N THR A 2 -16.82 -19.84 -6.32
CA THR A 2 -16.57 -21.26 -6.00
C THR A 2 -16.18 -21.41 -4.52
N PRO A 3 -16.44 -22.58 -3.88
CA PRO A 3 -16.14 -22.79 -2.46
C PRO A 3 -14.70 -22.45 -2.04
N LEU A 4 -13.72 -22.72 -2.92
CA LEU A 4 -12.32 -22.39 -2.69
C LEU A 4 -12.07 -20.87 -2.64
N ASN A 5 -12.70 -20.12 -3.53
CA ASN A 5 -12.55 -18.67 -3.57
C ASN A 5 -13.19 -18.02 -2.33
N ASP A 6 -14.32 -18.54 -1.87
CA ASP A 6 -14.99 -18.05 -0.66
C ASP A 6 -14.15 -18.33 0.59
N ALA A 7 -13.60 -19.54 0.71
CA ALA A 7 -12.69 -19.89 1.81
C ALA A 7 -11.43 -19.01 1.82
N LEU A 8 -10.81 -18.76 0.65
CA LEU A 8 -9.65 -17.89 0.53
C LEU A 8 -9.98 -16.44 0.89
N TYR A 9 -11.11 -15.92 0.39
CA TYR A 9 -11.59 -14.59 0.73
C TYR A 9 -11.79 -14.45 2.25
N SER A 10 -12.50 -15.40 2.87
CA SER A 10 -12.70 -15.40 4.32
C SER A 10 -11.38 -15.46 5.09
N TYR A 11 -10.41 -16.26 4.65
CA TYR A 11 -9.09 -16.33 5.29
C TYR A 11 -8.31 -15.01 5.17
N VAL A 12 -8.30 -14.39 3.99
CA VAL A 12 -7.61 -13.11 3.76
C VAL A 12 -8.27 -11.97 4.54
N MET A 13 -9.60 -11.93 4.61
CA MET A 13 -10.33 -10.88 5.33
C MET A 13 -10.39 -11.10 6.84
N ASN A 14 -10.16 -12.31 7.34
CA ASN A 14 -10.10 -12.61 8.78
C ASN A 14 -8.70 -12.32 9.36
N THR A 15 -8.30 -11.06 9.32
CA THR A 15 -7.05 -10.52 9.88
C THR A 15 -7.29 -9.11 10.40
N ARG A 16 -6.34 -8.56 11.15
CA ARG A 16 -6.36 -7.16 11.61
C ARG A 16 -5.78 -6.17 10.59
N LYS A 17 -5.00 -6.63 9.61
CA LYS A 17 -4.37 -5.80 8.58
C LYS A 17 -4.42 -6.47 7.22
N VAL A 18 -4.84 -5.73 6.20
CA VAL A 18 -4.78 -6.15 4.79
C VAL A 18 -3.99 -5.13 3.99
N HIS A 19 -3.08 -5.61 3.15
CA HIS A 19 -2.45 -4.80 2.11
C HIS A 19 -3.33 -4.79 0.85
N THR A 20 -3.51 -3.63 0.22
CA THR A 20 -4.27 -3.51 -1.04
C THR A 20 -3.53 -2.70 -2.06
N ASP A 21 -3.67 -3.07 -3.34
CA ASP A 21 -3.16 -2.34 -4.50
C ASP A 21 -3.96 -2.80 -5.73
N ASP A 22 -3.74 -2.19 -6.88
CA ASP A 22 -4.40 -2.56 -8.12
C ASP A 22 -3.51 -2.46 -9.36
N THR A 23 -3.90 -3.14 -10.42
CA THR A 23 -3.21 -3.04 -11.71
C THR A 23 -4.19 -3.11 -12.88
N PRO A 24 -4.01 -2.27 -13.92
CA PRO A 24 -4.83 -2.36 -15.11
C PRO A 24 -4.55 -3.67 -15.88
N VAL A 25 -5.60 -4.21 -16.49
CA VAL A 25 -5.56 -5.38 -17.37
C VAL A 25 -6.32 -5.12 -18.66
N LYS A 26 -5.80 -5.64 -19.78
CA LYS A 26 -6.50 -5.62 -21.07
C LYS A 26 -7.33 -6.89 -21.19
N VAL A 27 -8.64 -6.74 -21.30
CA VAL A 27 -9.57 -7.85 -21.41
C VAL A 27 -10.26 -7.80 -22.78
N LEU A 28 -10.17 -8.91 -23.51
CA LEU A 28 -10.96 -9.13 -24.73
C LEU A 28 -12.30 -9.75 -24.32
N ALA A 29 -13.38 -9.01 -24.49
CA ALA A 29 -14.71 -9.57 -24.29
C ALA A 29 -15.08 -10.45 -25.51
N PRO A 30 -15.66 -11.64 -25.31
CA PRO A 30 -16.15 -12.47 -26.41
C PRO A 30 -17.04 -11.67 -27.36
N GLY A 31 -16.77 -11.74 -28.67
CA GLY A 31 -17.51 -11.01 -29.70
C GLY A 31 -17.11 -9.53 -29.90
N ARG A 32 -16.15 -8.98 -29.15
CA ARG A 32 -15.64 -7.61 -29.36
C ARG A 32 -14.24 -7.61 -30.00
N LYS A 33 -14.09 -6.79 -31.05
CA LYS A 33 -12.80 -6.58 -31.76
C LYS A 33 -11.80 -5.70 -30.99
N LYS A 34 -12.22 -5.04 -29.90
CA LYS A 34 -11.36 -4.12 -29.12
C LYS A 34 -11.29 -4.54 -27.65
N ALA A 35 -10.06 -4.59 -27.12
CA ALA A 35 -9.80 -4.84 -25.71
C ALA A 35 -10.27 -3.65 -24.85
N LYS A 36 -10.91 -3.93 -23.72
CA LYS A 36 -11.24 -2.94 -22.70
C LYS A 36 -10.21 -3.00 -21.56
N THR A 37 -9.97 -1.87 -20.90
CA THR A 37 -9.17 -1.84 -19.68
C THR A 37 -10.08 -2.19 -18.51
N GLY A 38 -9.81 -3.30 -17.83
CA GLY A 38 -10.33 -3.60 -16.50
C GLY A 38 -9.21 -3.50 -15.46
N TYR A 39 -9.50 -3.82 -14.21
CA TYR A 39 -8.57 -3.72 -13.09
C TYR A 39 -8.58 -5.02 -12.28
N ILE A 40 -7.40 -5.43 -11.84
CA ILE A 40 -7.23 -6.48 -10.83
C ILE A 40 -6.83 -5.79 -9.54
N TRP A 41 -7.65 -5.98 -8.50
CA TRP A 41 -7.38 -5.57 -7.13
C TRP A 41 -6.69 -6.73 -6.41
N THR A 42 -5.67 -6.43 -5.62
CA THR A 42 -5.00 -7.40 -4.75
C THR A 42 -5.35 -7.10 -3.30
N TYR A 43 -5.56 -8.15 -2.52
CA TYR A 43 -5.73 -8.08 -1.07
C TYR A 43 -4.81 -9.11 -0.44
N VAL A 44 -3.81 -8.66 0.33
CA VAL A 44 -2.78 -9.54 0.88
C VAL A 44 -2.83 -9.54 2.39
N ARG A 45 -2.93 -10.74 2.95
CA ARG A 45 -2.65 -11.06 4.35
C ARG A 45 -1.22 -11.57 4.40
N ASP A 46 -0.32 -10.79 5.00
CA ASP A 46 1.06 -11.21 5.27
C ASP A 46 1.62 -10.41 6.45
N ASP A 47 1.68 -11.07 7.60
CA ASP A 47 2.16 -10.48 8.86
C ASP A 47 3.49 -11.11 9.30
N ARG A 48 4.20 -11.79 8.40
CA ARG A 48 5.51 -12.39 8.70
C ARG A 48 6.55 -11.35 9.10
N ASN A 49 6.46 -10.14 8.55
CA ASN A 49 7.29 -9.01 8.98
C ASN A 49 7.07 -8.62 10.46
N ALA A 50 5.92 -8.99 11.04
CA ALA A 50 5.58 -8.79 12.44
C ALA A 50 5.77 -10.08 13.29
N GLY A 51 6.53 -11.05 12.77
CA GLY A 51 6.78 -12.33 13.44
C GLY A 51 5.59 -13.29 13.46
N SER A 52 4.54 -13.05 12.65
CA SER A 52 3.39 -13.95 12.60
C SER A 52 3.74 -15.31 11.99
N PRO A 53 3.30 -16.43 12.60
CA PRO A 53 3.45 -17.77 12.04
C PRO A 53 2.37 -18.10 10.99
N GLU A 54 1.35 -17.25 10.85
CA GLU A 54 0.21 -17.48 9.97
C GLU A 54 0.65 -17.49 8.49
N PRO A 55 0.20 -18.49 7.69
CA PRO A 55 0.52 -18.53 6.26
C PRO A 55 0.05 -17.27 5.52
N PRO A 56 0.91 -16.65 4.68
CA PRO A 56 0.49 -15.52 3.87
C PRO A 56 -0.51 -15.97 2.81
N ALA A 57 -1.44 -15.10 2.45
CA ALA A 57 -2.41 -15.36 1.39
C ALA A 57 -2.74 -14.09 0.62
N VAL A 58 -3.07 -14.27 -0.66
CA VAL A 58 -3.53 -13.20 -1.54
C VAL A 58 -4.88 -13.58 -2.13
N TRP A 59 -5.81 -12.64 -2.10
CA TRP A 59 -7.07 -12.71 -2.83
C TRP A 59 -7.10 -11.63 -3.90
N PHE A 60 -7.50 -12.01 -5.12
CA PHE A 60 -7.60 -11.09 -6.25
C PHE A 60 -9.06 -10.91 -6.64
N ALA A 61 -9.42 -9.68 -6.98
CA ALA A 61 -10.73 -9.35 -7.52
C ALA A 61 -10.60 -8.62 -8.85
N TYR A 62 -11.53 -8.86 -9.77
CA TYR A 62 -11.57 -8.16 -11.05
C TYR A 62 -12.72 -7.14 -11.07
N SER A 63 -12.47 -5.97 -11.64
CA SER A 63 -13.51 -5.00 -12.00
C SER A 63 -13.38 -4.50 -13.44
N PRO A 64 -14.48 -4.12 -14.10
CA PRO A 64 -14.46 -3.60 -15.47
C PRO A 64 -14.01 -2.13 -15.56
N ASP A 65 -13.89 -1.43 -14.44
CA ASP A 65 -13.49 -0.02 -14.35
C ASP A 65 -12.73 0.26 -13.03
N HIS A 66 -12.13 1.45 -12.91
CA HIS A 66 -11.31 1.87 -11.76
C HIS A 66 -12.09 2.74 -10.77
N GLN A 67 -13.13 2.19 -10.17
CA GLN A 67 -14.00 2.93 -9.23
C GLN A 67 -13.86 2.43 -7.79
N GLY A 68 -13.86 3.37 -6.83
CA GLY A 68 -13.80 3.08 -5.39
C GLY A 68 -14.94 2.19 -4.86
N LYS A 69 -16.06 2.12 -5.57
CA LYS A 69 -17.18 1.22 -5.23
C LYS A 69 -16.75 -0.26 -5.18
N HIS A 70 -15.72 -0.66 -5.94
CA HIS A 70 -15.25 -2.04 -5.97
C HIS A 70 -14.52 -2.40 -4.67
N PRO A 71 -13.46 -1.69 -4.24
CA PRO A 71 -12.86 -1.96 -2.95
C PRO A 71 -13.82 -1.72 -1.77
N GLU A 72 -14.76 -0.78 -1.87
CA GLU A 72 -15.86 -0.65 -0.89
C GLU A 72 -16.67 -1.95 -0.74
N GLN A 73 -17.07 -2.57 -1.86
CA GLN A 73 -17.80 -3.83 -1.85
C GLN A 73 -16.93 -4.99 -1.36
N HIS A 74 -15.70 -5.10 -1.85
CA HIS A 74 -14.77 -6.18 -1.50
C HIS A 74 -14.42 -6.18 -0.01
N LEU A 75 -14.23 -5.01 0.58
CA LEU A 75 -13.83 -4.86 1.98
C LEU A 75 -15.02 -4.69 2.92
N ARG A 76 -16.27 -4.72 2.45
CA ARG A 76 -17.48 -4.49 3.27
C ARG A 76 -17.48 -5.22 4.62
N PRO A 77 -17.12 -6.51 4.76
CA PRO A 77 -17.07 -7.17 6.07
C PRO A 77 -15.77 -6.91 6.85
N PHE A 78 -14.71 -6.44 6.19
CA PHE A 78 -13.40 -6.22 6.80
C PHE A 78 -13.40 -5.04 7.78
N ARG A 79 -12.63 -5.19 8.86
CA ARG A 79 -12.36 -4.19 9.90
C ARG A 79 -10.88 -4.24 10.23
N GLY A 80 -10.32 -3.09 10.58
CA GLY A 80 -8.92 -2.97 10.97
C GLY A 80 -8.13 -2.07 10.02
N ILE A 81 -6.86 -2.42 9.82
CA ILE A 81 -5.90 -1.59 9.12
C ILE A 81 -5.91 -1.96 7.63
N LEU A 82 -6.09 -0.97 6.77
CA LEU A 82 -5.88 -1.10 5.34
C LEU A 82 -4.59 -0.40 4.98
N GLN A 83 -3.56 -1.19 4.62
CA GLN A 83 -2.33 -0.66 4.06
C GLN A 83 -2.52 -0.46 2.57
N ALA A 84 -2.43 0.78 2.11
CA ALA A 84 -2.67 1.13 0.73
C ALA A 84 -1.68 2.18 0.23
N ASP A 85 -1.67 2.39 -1.08
CA ASP A 85 -1.19 3.66 -1.63
C ASP A 85 -2.26 4.76 -1.44
N ALA A 86 -1.95 5.98 -1.84
CA ALA A 86 -2.85 7.12 -1.68
C ALA A 86 -3.88 7.24 -2.82
N PHE A 87 -4.38 6.13 -3.36
CA PHE A 87 -5.44 6.18 -4.36
C PHE A 87 -6.74 6.72 -3.75
N ALA A 88 -7.24 7.82 -4.32
CA ALA A 88 -8.44 8.51 -3.80
C ALA A 88 -9.72 7.65 -3.83
N GLY A 89 -9.76 6.55 -4.60
CA GLY A 89 -10.88 5.62 -4.56
C GLY A 89 -10.99 4.84 -3.24
N TYR A 90 -9.96 4.89 -2.38
CA TYR A 90 -10.02 4.35 -1.03
C TYR A 90 -10.58 5.34 0.00
N ASP A 91 -10.74 6.63 -0.30
CA ASP A 91 -11.12 7.66 0.68
C ASP A 91 -12.41 7.30 1.44
N ARG A 92 -13.40 6.71 0.75
CA ARG A 92 -14.67 6.26 1.37
C ARG A 92 -14.49 5.12 2.37
N LEU A 93 -13.41 4.34 2.27
CA LEU A 93 -13.12 3.25 3.20
C LEU A 93 -12.73 3.77 4.59
N PHE A 94 -12.22 5.00 4.65
CA PHE A 94 -11.76 5.65 5.88
C PHE A 94 -12.79 6.62 6.46
N SER A 95 -13.94 6.79 5.78
CA SER A 95 -15.03 7.63 6.26
C SER A 95 -15.76 6.98 7.44
N ALA A 96 -16.12 7.80 8.43
CA ALA A 96 -17.00 7.39 9.53
C ALA A 96 -18.39 6.93 9.06
N GLU A 97 -18.81 7.40 7.87
CA GLU A 97 -20.10 7.05 7.24
C GLU A 97 -20.08 5.69 6.54
N ARG A 98 -18.91 5.04 6.47
CA ARG A 98 -18.80 3.71 5.87
C ARG A 98 -19.68 2.72 6.62
N GLU A 99 -20.45 1.93 5.87
CA GLU A 99 -21.17 0.80 6.44
C GLU A 99 -20.18 -0.19 7.09
N GLY A 100 -20.31 -0.37 8.40
CA GLY A 100 -19.36 -1.15 9.17
C GLY A 100 -18.27 -0.36 9.90
N GLY A 101 -18.25 0.96 9.77
CA GLY A 101 -17.27 1.83 10.40
C GLY A 101 -16.01 2.02 9.56
N ALA A 102 -15.31 3.12 9.85
CA ALA A 102 -14.08 3.51 9.18
C ALA A 102 -12.97 2.46 9.39
N LEU A 103 -12.23 2.18 8.32
CA LEU A 103 -10.96 1.47 8.41
C LEU A 103 -9.86 2.42 8.91
N THR A 104 -8.81 1.85 9.50
CA THR A 104 -7.58 2.60 9.80
C THR A 104 -6.68 2.61 8.58
N GLU A 105 -6.44 3.78 8.00
CA GLU A 105 -5.53 3.92 6.86
C GLU A 105 -4.07 3.76 7.29
N ALA A 106 -3.29 2.94 6.61
CA ALA A 106 -1.84 2.92 6.76
C ALA A 106 -1.19 3.25 5.41
N GLY A 107 -0.52 4.40 5.37
CA GLY A 107 0.04 4.99 4.16
C GLY A 107 1.37 4.35 3.75
N CYS A 108 1.75 4.52 2.49
CA CYS A 108 2.96 3.92 1.95
C CYS A 108 4.12 4.94 1.82
N TRP A 109 5.14 4.81 2.69
CA TRP A 109 6.34 5.64 2.61
C TRP A 109 7.13 5.44 1.32
N ALA A 110 7.04 4.28 0.65
CA ALA A 110 7.73 4.07 -0.62
C ALA A 110 7.20 5.02 -1.71
N HIS A 111 5.89 5.28 -1.75
CA HIS A 111 5.27 6.24 -2.66
C HIS A 111 5.62 7.68 -2.30
N ALA A 112 5.58 8.03 -1.01
CA ALA A 112 6.02 9.34 -0.52
C ALA A 112 7.49 9.63 -0.88
N ARG A 113 8.38 8.68 -0.60
CA ARG A 113 9.82 8.76 -0.88
C ARG A 113 10.09 8.93 -2.37
N ARG A 114 9.39 8.17 -3.24
CA ARG A 114 9.56 8.26 -4.71
C ARG A 114 9.37 9.68 -5.23
N LYS A 115 8.36 10.41 -4.71
CA LYS A 115 8.10 11.80 -5.12
C LYS A 115 9.25 12.74 -4.78
N ILE A 116 9.86 12.61 -3.60
CA ILE A 116 11.04 13.40 -3.23
C ILE A 116 12.24 12.99 -4.09
N HIS A 117 12.44 11.68 -4.27
CA HIS A 117 13.54 11.13 -5.06
C HIS A 117 13.53 11.63 -6.51
N ASP A 118 12.37 11.64 -7.17
CA ASP A 118 12.25 12.14 -8.55
C ASP A 118 12.64 13.63 -8.68
N VAL A 119 12.41 14.40 -7.62
CA VAL A 119 12.86 15.79 -7.54
C VAL A 119 14.36 15.85 -7.30
N TYR A 120 14.92 15.03 -6.40
CA TYR A 120 16.36 14.99 -6.15
C TYR A 120 17.15 14.60 -7.40
N ILE A 121 16.72 13.58 -8.15
CA ILE A 121 17.39 13.16 -9.39
C ILE A 121 17.45 14.31 -10.41
N SER A 122 16.40 15.12 -10.48
CA SER A 122 16.32 16.21 -11.46
C SER A 122 16.97 17.52 -11.01
N THR A 123 17.09 17.77 -9.70
CA THR A 123 17.51 19.09 -9.18
C THR A 123 18.76 19.06 -8.31
N LYS A 124 19.13 17.87 -7.78
CA LYS A 124 20.16 17.71 -6.75
C LYS A 124 19.98 18.65 -5.55
N SER A 125 18.72 18.95 -5.21
CA SER A 125 18.39 19.82 -4.08
C SER A 125 18.88 19.22 -2.76
N ALA A 126 19.68 19.99 -2.01
CA ALA A 126 20.15 19.61 -0.67
C ALA A 126 18.98 19.32 0.29
N THR A 127 17.87 20.06 0.18
CA THR A 127 16.67 19.80 0.99
C THR A 127 16.00 18.47 0.63
N ALA A 128 15.99 18.10 -0.65
CA ALA A 128 15.47 16.79 -1.06
C ALA A 128 16.38 15.66 -0.56
N GLU A 129 17.70 15.85 -0.59
CA GLU A 129 18.68 14.91 -0.05
C GLU A 129 18.53 14.71 1.45
N GLU A 130 18.42 15.80 2.21
CA GLU A 130 18.20 15.77 3.66
C GLU A 130 16.91 15.02 4.03
N ALA A 131 15.81 15.30 3.32
CA ALA A 131 14.55 14.58 3.51
C ALA A 131 14.67 13.08 3.16
N LEU A 132 15.40 12.73 2.10
CA LEU A 132 15.66 11.33 1.74
C LEU A 132 16.53 10.61 2.77
N LYS A 133 17.49 11.31 3.39
CA LYS A 133 18.32 10.76 4.47
C LYS A 133 17.47 10.40 5.68
N LEU A 134 16.61 11.30 6.15
CA LEU A 134 15.68 11.03 7.26
C LEU A 134 14.77 9.83 6.96
N ILE A 135 14.23 9.75 5.74
CA ILE A 135 13.43 8.58 5.33
C ILE A 135 14.29 7.31 5.26
N GLY A 136 15.55 7.40 4.83
CA GLY A 136 16.50 6.29 4.84
C GLY A 136 16.76 5.74 6.24
N GLU A 137 16.92 6.63 7.23
CA GLU A 137 17.07 6.26 8.65
C GLU A 137 15.82 5.55 9.18
N LEU A 138 14.60 5.98 8.80
CA LEU A 138 13.37 5.25 9.11
C LEU A 138 13.40 3.82 8.58
N TYR A 139 13.84 3.61 7.32
CA TYR A 139 13.92 2.26 6.75
C TYR A 139 15.03 1.41 7.37
N ALA A 140 16.10 2.01 7.89
CA ALA A 140 17.12 1.28 8.63
C ALA A 140 16.53 0.70 9.91
N ILE A 141 15.77 1.50 10.67
CA ILE A 141 15.05 1.02 11.88
C ILE A 141 14.07 -0.09 11.51
N GLU A 142 13.26 0.09 10.46
CA GLU A 142 12.29 -0.92 10.02
C GLU A 142 12.95 -2.23 9.56
N HIS A 143 14.19 -2.17 9.09
CA HIS A 143 14.97 -3.36 8.75
C HIS A 143 15.42 -4.12 10.00
N GLU A 144 15.90 -3.40 11.03
CA GLU A 144 16.37 -3.98 12.29
C GLU A 144 15.25 -4.68 13.08
N ILE A 145 14.04 -4.12 13.07
CA ILE A 145 12.91 -4.66 13.84
C ILE A 145 12.07 -5.70 13.07
N ARG A 146 12.46 -6.06 11.85
CA ARG A 146 11.71 -6.99 11.02
C ARG A 146 11.73 -8.40 11.64
N GLY A 147 10.55 -9.00 11.74
CA GLY A 147 10.36 -10.33 12.33
C GLY A 147 10.22 -10.32 13.85
N LEU A 148 10.41 -9.17 14.50
CA LEU A 148 10.12 -9.01 15.92
C LEU A 148 8.59 -8.98 16.17
N PRO A 149 8.15 -9.34 17.38
CA PRO A 149 6.75 -9.22 17.77
C PRO A 149 6.22 -7.78 17.65
N VAL A 150 4.91 -7.66 17.41
CA VAL A 150 4.17 -6.38 17.28
C VAL A 150 4.50 -5.38 18.39
N SER A 151 4.60 -5.82 19.64
CA SER A 151 4.89 -4.96 20.81
C SER A 151 6.30 -4.39 20.78
N GLU A 152 7.31 -5.18 20.41
CA GLU A 152 8.71 -4.75 20.33
C GLU A 152 8.91 -3.77 19.17
N ARG A 153 8.31 -4.08 18.00
CA ARG A 153 8.29 -3.17 16.86
C ARG A 153 7.71 -1.81 17.26
N LEU A 154 6.57 -1.81 17.96
CA LEU A 154 5.92 -0.59 18.42
C LEU A 154 6.82 0.20 19.39
N ALA A 155 7.45 -0.47 20.36
CA ALA A 155 8.34 0.18 21.32
C ALA A 155 9.52 0.89 20.63
N VAL A 156 10.19 0.22 19.69
CA VAL A 156 11.30 0.80 18.92
C VAL A 156 10.82 1.98 18.07
N ARG A 157 9.68 1.86 17.39
CA ARG A 157 9.12 2.94 16.57
C ARG A 157 8.77 4.18 17.39
N GLN A 158 8.20 4.00 18.59
CA GLN A 158 7.91 5.11 19.51
C GLN A 158 9.20 5.80 19.98
N MET A 159 10.25 5.03 20.26
CA MET A 159 11.53 5.56 20.75
C MET A 159 12.38 6.22 19.65
N GLN A 160 12.41 5.64 18.44
CA GLN A 160 13.36 6.01 17.39
C GLN A 160 12.67 6.62 16.16
N SER A 161 11.64 5.97 15.60
CA SER A 161 10.98 6.43 14.37
C SER A 161 10.16 7.71 14.57
N LYS A 162 9.45 7.87 15.71
CA LYS A 162 8.66 9.07 16.00
C LYS A 162 9.48 10.36 16.06
N PRO A 163 10.65 10.40 16.74
CA PRO A 163 11.54 11.57 16.68
C PRO A 163 11.98 11.92 15.25
N LEU A 164 12.33 10.92 14.43
CA LEU A 164 12.72 11.14 13.03
C LEU A 164 11.57 11.72 12.19
N LEU A 165 10.36 11.20 12.36
CA LEU A 165 9.15 11.74 11.71
C LEU A 165 8.90 13.18 12.14
N THR A 166 9.10 13.50 13.42
CA THR A 166 8.95 14.87 13.92
C THR A 166 9.96 15.81 13.28
N SER A 167 11.22 15.39 13.15
CA SER A 167 12.27 16.15 12.45
C SER A 167 11.95 16.35 10.97
N LEU A 168 11.48 15.30 10.29
CA LEU A 168 11.05 15.38 8.90
C LEU A 168 9.88 16.34 8.72
N TYR A 169 8.90 16.32 9.62
CA TYR A 169 7.76 17.24 9.58
C TYR A 169 8.21 18.69 9.75
N LYS A 170 9.10 18.97 10.71
CA LYS A 170 9.68 20.31 10.93
C LYS A 170 10.43 20.81 9.70
N LEU A 171 11.31 19.98 9.13
CA LEU A 171 12.04 20.29 7.90
C LEU A 171 11.08 20.68 6.77
N MET A 172 10.02 19.90 6.54
CA MET A 172 9.03 20.21 5.51
C MET A 172 8.33 21.55 5.76
N GLN A 173 7.94 21.84 7.01
CA GLN A 173 7.28 23.10 7.36
C GLN A 173 8.19 24.30 7.13
N GLU A 174 9.42 24.25 7.61
CA GLU A 174 10.39 25.35 7.46
C GLU A 174 10.67 25.67 5.99
N LYS A 175 10.85 24.62 5.17
CA LYS A 175 11.20 24.78 3.76
C LYS A 175 10.00 25.16 2.89
N GLU A 176 8.79 24.80 3.27
CA GLU A 176 7.59 25.15 2.49
C GLU A 176 7.38 26.67 2.37
N HIS A 177 7.79 27.45 3.37
CA HIS A 177 7.77 28.91 3.33
C HIS A 177 8.82 29.53 2.39
N THR A 178 9.94 28.85 2.19
CA THR A 178 11.05 29.34 1.34
C THR A 178 10.94 28.88 -0.10
N LEU A 179 10.23 27.77 -0.34
CA LEU A 179 10.09 27.19 -1.68
C LEU A 179 9.06 27.94 -2.53
N SER A 180 9.44 28.25 -3.77
CA SER A 180 8.56 28.88 -4.75
C SER A 180 7.29 28.07 -5.00
N LYS A 181 6.21 28.76 -5.40
CA LYS A 181 4.92 28.13 -5.66
C LYS A 181 4.94 27.06 -6.78
N LYS A 182 5.92 27.11 -7.68
CA LYS A 182 6.06 26.17 -8.79
C LYS A 182 7.08 25.06 -8.53
N CYS A 183 7.59 24.95 -7.30
CA CYS A 183 8.62 23.97 -6.97
C CYS A 183 8.03 22.56 -6.80
N ARG A 184 8.52 21.61 -7.60
CA ARG A 184 8.12 20.18 -7.51
C ARG A 184 8.39 19.56 -6.13
N LEU A 185 9.44 20.02 -5.42
CA LEU A 185 9.73 19.54 -4.06
C LEU A 185 8.59 19.92 -3.10
N ARG A 186 8.04 21.12 -3.26
CA ARG A 186 6.92 21.59 -2.46
C ARG A 186 5.67 20.75 -2.71
N ASP A 187 5.41 20.33 -3.95
CA ASP A 187 4.30 19.43 -4.26
C ASP A 187 4.49 18.04 -3.63
N ALA A 188 5.73 17.53 -3.57
CA ALA A 188 6.06 16.30 -2.85
C ALA A 188 5.82 16.44 -1.34
N PHE A 189 6.23 17.55 -0.73
CA PHE A 189 5.96 17.82 0.70
C PHE A 189 4.47 18.00 0.98
N ARG A 190 3.73 18.70 0.12
CA ARG A 190 2.27 18.82 0.25
C ARG A 190 1.57 17.46 0.18
N TYR A 191 2.03 16.56 -0.69
CA TYR A 191 1.53 15.20 -0.73
C TYR A 191 1.77 14.47 0.61
N ILE A 192 3.00 14.51 1.12
CA ILE A 192 3.33 13.87 2.41
C ILE A 192 2.49 14.45 3.54
N ARG A 193 2.36 15.78 3.61
CA ARG A 193 1.54 16.45 4.62
C ARG A 193 0.07 16.07 4.54
N LYS A 194 -0.49 15.98 3.33
CA LYS A 194 -1.88 15.56 3.11
C LYS A 194 -2.14 14.16 3.69
N HIS A 195 -1.17 13.25 3.56
CA HIS A 195 -1.28 11.86 4.01
C HIS A 195 -0.53 11.60 5.32
N TRP A 196 -0.20 12.64 6.09
CA TRP A 196 0.72 12.52 7.24
C TRP A 196 0.22 11.55 8.31
N VAL A 197 -1.07 11.62 8.64
CA VAL A 197 -1.70 10.74 9.64
C VAL A 197 -1.55 9.28 9.20
N ALA A 198 -1.99 8.94 7.99
CA ALA A 198 -1.84 7.61 7.42
C ALA A 198 -0.37 7.13 7.38
N LEU A 199 0.55 8.01 6.98
CA LEU A 199 1.99 7.72 6.94
C LEU A 199 2.61 7.52 8.34
N CYS A 200 2.00 8.05 9.40
CA CYS A 200 2.50 7.89 10.77
C CYS A 200 1.87 6.72 11.52
N ASN A 201 0.73 6.18 11.06
CA ASN A 201 -0.01 5.15 11.79
C ASN A 201 0.81 3.88 12.08
N PHE A 202 1.83 3.55 11.27
CA PHE A 202 2.73 2.42 11.58
C PHE A 202 3.53 2.63 12.88
N CYS A 203 3.75 3.88 13.29
CA CYS A 203 4.36 4.18 14.58
C CYS A 203 3.40 3.97 15.75
N ASP A 204 2.09 4.00 15.54
CA ASP A 204 1.08 3.85 16.58
C ASP A 204 0.47 2.44 16.65
N ASP A 205 0.59 1.65 15.58
CA ASP A 205 0.25 0.22 15.57
C ASP A 205 1.40 -0.63 15.02
N GLY A 206 1.94 -1.53 15.84
CA GLY A 206 3.08 -2.39 15.49
C GLY A 206 2.81 -3.44 14.40
N LEU A 207 1.53 -3.65 14.04
CA LEU A 207 1.14 -4.55 12.94
C LEU A 207 1.25 -3.87 11.58
N ALA A 208 0.98 -2.55 11.53
CA ALA A 208 1.11 -1.76 10.32
C ALA A 208 2.57 -1.70 9.84
N GLU A 209 2.74 -1.60 8.53
CA GLU A 209 4.05 -1.53 7.88
C GLU A 209 4.33 -0.08 7.47
N ALA A 210 5.61 0.28 7.33
CA ALA A 210 5.97 1.60 6.78
C ALA A 210 5.63 1.71 5.28
N ASP A 211 5.51 0.59 4.57
CA ASP A 211 5.23 0.55 3.14
C ASP A 211 4.23 -0.54 2.74
N ASN A 212 3.77 -0.45 1.50
CA ASN A 212 2.82 -1.38 0.90
C ASN A 212 3.48 -2.33 -0.12
N ASN A 213 4.79 -2.55 -0.03
CA ASN A 213 5.54 -3.34 -1.01
C ASN A 213 5.04 -4.80 -1.09
N THR A 214 4.39 -5.31 -0.05
CA THR A 214 3.77 -6.64 -0.04
C THR A 214 2.69 -6.78 -1.12
N ALA A 215 1.79 -5.80 -1.27
CA ALA A 215 0.79 -5.81 -2.34
C ALA A 215 1.44 -5.64 -3.71
N GLU A 216 2.40 -4.73 -3.85
CA GLU A 216 3.13 -4.53 -5.11
C GLU A 216 3.83 -5.82 -5.58
N ARG A 217 4.47 -6.56 -4.64
CA ARG A 217 5.10 -7.86 -4.94
C ARG A 217 4.08 -8.91 -5.38
N ALA A 218 2.92 -8.98 -4.75
CA ALA A 218 1.86 -9.91 -5.14
C ALA A 218 1.35 -9.61 -6.56
N LEU A 219 1.16 -8.34 -6.91
CA LEU A 219 0.76 -7.94 -8.26
C LEU A 219 1.83 -8.20 -9.33
N ARG A 220 3.12 -8.19 -8.97
CA ARG A 220 4.18 -8.55 -9.92
C ARG A 220 4.03 -9.98 -10.45
N ALA A 221 3.59 -10.93 -9.62
CA ALA A 221 3.33 -12.30 -10.09
C ALA A 221 2.25 -12.33 -11.18
N VAL A 222 1.18 -11.55 -11.01
CA VAL A 222 0.12 -11.39 -12.02
C VAL A 222 0.67 -10.75 -13.30
N CYS A 223 1.51 -9.73 -13.17
CA CYS A 223 2.13 -9.04 -14.31
C CYS A 223 3.16 -9.89 -15.06
N LEU A 224 3.87 -10.81 -14.39
CA LEU A 224 4.77 -11.76 -15.03
C LEU A 224 3.98 -12.82 -15.82
N GLY A 225 2.85 -13.30 -15.27
CA GLY A 225 1.90 -14.14 -16.03
C GLY A 225 1.46 -13.49 -17.34
N LYS A 226 1.19 -12.17 -17.34
CA LYS A 226 0.82 -11.40 -18.55
C LYS A 226 1.91 -11.41 -19.63
N LYS A 227 3.20 -11.39 -19.25
CA LYS A 227 4.32 -11.34 -20.21
C LYS A 227 4.60 -12.68 -20.89
N ASN A 228 4.29 -13.78 -20.22
CA ASN A 228 4.60 -15.13 -20.72
C ASN A 228 3.47 -15.77 -21.52
N SER A 229 2.21 -15.33 -21.35
CA SER A 229 1.07 -15.83 -22.12
C SER A 229 0.78 -14.95 -23.34
N CYS A 230 1.38 -15.29 -24.48
CA CYS A 230 1.09 -14.68 -25.78
C CYS A 230 -0.21 -15.27 -26.37
N SER A 231 -1.33 -15.16 -25.65
CA SER A 231 -2.72 -15.43 -26.08
C SER A 231 -3.63 -15.19 -24.89
N SER A 232 -4.65 -14.34 -25.07
CA SER A 232 -5.81 -14.10 -24.18
C SER A 232 -5.80 -14.84 -22.83
N VAL A 233 -5.44 -14.15 -21.75
CA VAL A 233 -5.74 -14.61 -20.40
C VAL A 233 -7.26 -14.58 -20.24
N ALA A 234 -7.89 -15.74 -20.36
CA ALA A 234 -9.19 -15.97 -19.74
C ALA A 234 -8.96 -15.83 -18.24
N ILE A 235 -9.25 -14.64 -17.68
CA ILE A 235 -9.34 -14.46 -16.24
C ILE A 235 -10.63 -15.14 -15.82
N THR A 236 -10.65 -16.48 -15.81
CA THR A 236 -11.46 -17.18 -14.83
C THR A 236 -10.90 -16.75 -13.49
N ALA A 237 -11.74 -16.23 -12.61
CA ALA A 237 -11.39 -15.94 -11.23
C ALA A 237 -10.94 -17.24 -10.53
N ALA A 238 -9.69 -17.61 -10.76
CA ALA A 238 -9.01 -18.72 -10.13
C ALA A 238 -8.07 -18.10 -9.10
N SER A 239 -8.43 -18.28 -7.84
CA SER A 239 -7.58 -18.10 -6.67
C SER A 239 -6.16 -18.59 -6.96
N VAL A 240 -5.21 -17.67 -7.20
CA VAL A 240 -3.80 -18.04 -7.24
C VAL A 240 -3.29 -18.03 -5.81
N VAL A 241 -3.36 -19.17 -5.13
CA VAL A 241 -2.58 -19.41 -3.92
C VAL A 241 -1.14 -19.61 -4.37
N HIS A 242 -0.31 -18.56 -4.29
CA HIS A 242 1.14 -18.73 -4.31
C HIS A 242 1.59 -18.98 -2.87
N CYS A 243 1.89 -20.23 -2.53
CA CYS A 243 2.79 -20.53 -1.42
C CYS A 243 4.18 -20.01 -1.81
N CYS A 244 4.51 -18.77 -1.41
CA CYS A 244 5.88 -18.29 -1.49
C CYS A 244 6.73 -19.08 -0.48
N THR A 245 7.36 -20.15 -0.96
CA THR A 245 8.45 -20.85 -0.28
C THR A 245 9.77 -20.19 -0.69
N GLY A 246 10.59 -19.84 0.30
CA GLY A 246 11.91 -19.20 0.11
C GLY A 246 11.98 -17.80 0.68
#